data_AF-A0A822MWA8-F1
#
_entry.id   AF-A0A822MWA8-F1
#
_cell.length_a   1.000
_cell.length_b   1.000
_cell.length_c   1.000
_cell.angle_alpha   90.00
_cell.angle_beta   90.00
_cell.angle_gamma   90.00
#
_symmetry.space_group_name_H-M   'P 1'
#
loop_
_entity.id
_entity.type
_entity.pdbx_description
1 polymer ?
#
loop_
_entity_poly.entity_id
_entity_poly.type
_entity_poly.pdbx_seq_one_letter_code
_entity_poly.pdbx_strand_id
1 'polypeptide(L)'
;MKTVLPLLLLTCASVQAQPRSPELTQLLSEIHEQYNSPTLMNIDKKDMADITKLPYFLQHIDETDTVESIRLNAYLQGLHTAYFDNAYNQKRLGGGSWFCMRDTMALDPRRHPEFIVELIWKVLDKTAKIDPEGFRQGNYAAAFSVDTATVINYGLQTEYPCYSPIPKALQINGWKY
;
A
#
# COMPACT_ATOMS: atom_id res chain seq x y z
N MET A 1 -48.13 -6.51 -29.77
CA MET A 1 -46.69 -6.17 -29.63
C MET A 1 -46.27 -6.49 -28.20
N LYS A 2 -45.48 -7.53 -27.98
CA LYS A 2 -44.94 -7.89 -26.66
C LYS A 2 -43.48 -7.44 -26.62
N THR A 3 -43.23 -6.35 -25.89
CA THR A 3 -41.89 -5.82 -25.64
C THR A 3 -41.22 -6.74 -24.62
N VAL A 4 -40.23 -7.51 -25.05
CA VAL A 4 -39.38 -8.29 -24.14
C VAL A 4 -38.19 -7.41 -23.77
N LEU A 5 -38.15 -7.05 -22.49
CA LEU A 5 -37.08 -6.29 -21.83
C LEU A 5 -35.73 -7.02 -22.03
N PRO A 6 -34.65 -6.34 -22.48
CA PRO A 6 -33.34 -6.96 -22.46
C PRO A 6 -32.84 -6.98 -21.01
N LEU A 7 -32.57 -8.18 -20.49
CA LEU A 7 -31.78 -8.34 -19.27
C LEU A 7 -30.39 -7.74 -19.51
N LEU A 8 -30.14 -6.58 -18.93
CA LEU A 8 -28.79 -6.05 -18.74
C LEU A 8 -28.07 -6.99 -17.76
N LEU A 9 -27.29 -7.92 -18.30
CA LEU A 9 -26.27 -8.63 -17.55
C LEU A 9 -25.23 -7.60 -17.09
N LEU A 10 -25.39 -7.13 -15.86
CA LEU A 10 -24.32 -6.48 -15.11
C LEU A 10 -23.19 -7.49 -14.96
N THR A 11 -22.24 -7.47 -15.90
CA THR A 11 -20.91 -8.02 -15.64
C THR A 11 -20.32 -7.15 -14.53
N CYS A 12 -20.33 -7.66 -13.30
CA CYS A 12 -19.41 -7.18 -12.27
C CYS A 12 -18.02 -7.40 -12.85
N ALA A 13 -17.43 -6.35 -13.42
CA ALA A 13 -15.99 -6.28 -13.59
C ALA A 13 -15.44 -6.21 -12.16
N SER A 14 -15.27 -7.37 -11.53
CA SER A 14 -14.35 -7.49 -10.41
C SER A 14 -13.03 -6.98 -10.96
N VAL A 15 -12.59 -5.84 -10.41
CA VAL A 15 -11.25 -5.33 -10.63
C VAL A 15 -10.33 -6.50 -10.32
N GLN A 16 -9.81 -7.17 -11.35
CA GLN A 16 -8.92 -8.30 -11.15
C GLN A 16 -7.65 -7.72 -10.55
N ALA A 17 -7.50 -7.87 -9.25
CA ALA A 17 -6.24 -7.58 -8.57
C ALA A 17 -5.11 -8.23 -9.39
N GLN A 18 -4.07 -7.46 -9.70
CA GLN A 18 -2.91 -8.00 -10.41
C GLN A 18 -2.46 -9.29 -9.72
N PRO A 19 -2.16 -10.36 -10.48
CA PRO A 19 -1.71 -11.60 -9.87
C PRO A 19 -0.44 -11.33 -9.06
N ARG A 20 -0.54 -11.53 -7.74
CA ARG A 20 0.56 -11.38 -6.78
C ARG A 20 1.64 -12.43 -7.11
N SER A 21 2.92 -12.10 -6.92
CA SER A 21 4.00 -13.08 -7.14
C SER A 21 3.91 -14.27 -6.17
N PRO A 22 4.54 -15.42 -6.48
CA PRO A 22 4.67 -16.51 -5.53
C PRO A 22 5.31 -16.08 -4.21
N GLU A 23 6.34 -15.22 -4.26
CA GLU A 23 7.03 -14.71 -3.07
C GLU A 23 6.09 -13.87 -2.19
N LEU A 24 5.32 -12.97 -2.80
CA LEU A 24 4.33 -12.16 -2.09
C LEU A 24 3.20 -13.04 -1.53
N THR A 25 2.72 -14.00 -2.32
CA THR A 25 1.65 -14.91 -1.88
C THR A 25 2.07 -15.71 -0.66
N GLN A 26 3.30 -16.25 -0.68
CA GLN A 26 3.87 -16.97 0.45
C GLN A 26 3.99 -16.07 1.69
N LEU A 27 4.55 -14.87 1.53
CA LEU A 27 4.70 -13.91 2.62
C LEU A 27 3.34 -13.54 3.25
N LEU A 28 2.33 -13.26 2.43
CA LEU A 28 0.98 -12.92 2.92
C LEU A 28 0.33 -14.08 3.68
N SER A 29 0.52 -15.32 3.21
CA SER A 29 0.04 -16.51 3.90
C SER A 29 0.65 -16.62 5.30
N GLU A 30 1.98 -16.48 5.40
CA GLU A 30 2.69 -16.58 6.68
C GLU A 30 2.30 -15.47 7.66
N ILE A 31 2.18 -14.22 7.18
CA ILE A 31 1.71 -13.10 7.99
C ILE A 31 0.29 -13.36 8.51
N HIS A 32 -0.60 -13.86 7.64
CA HIS A 32 -1.98 -14.18 8.02
C HIS A 32 -2.05 -15.30 9.06
N GLU A 33 -1.16 -16.29 8.99
CA GLU A 33 -1.03 -17.30 10.04
C GLU A 33 -0.62 -16.67 11.38
N GLN A 34 0.28 -15.69 11.39
CA GLN A 34 0.67 -14.99 12.63
C GLN A 34 -0.47 -14.22 13.27
N TYR A 35 -1.35 -13.60 12.48
CA TYR A 35 -2.53 -12.87 12.99
C TYR A 35 -3.49 -13.76 13.77
N ASN A 36 -3.48 -15.06 13.48
CA ASN A 36 -4.30 -16.07 14.15
C ASN A 36 -3.55 -16.82 15.26
N SER A 37 -2.31 -16.44 15.56
CA SER A 37 -1.48 -17.15 16.54
C SER A 37 -2.07 -17.05 17.96
N PRO A 38 -2.15 -18.16 18.71
CA PRO A 38 -2.59 -18.13 20.11
C PRO A 38 -1.60 -17.38 21.02
N THR A 39 -0.36 -17.16 20.58
CA THR A 39 0.69 -16.45 21.33
C THR A 39 0.85 -14.99 20.91
N LEU A 40 -0.08 -14.47 20.10
CA LEU A 40 -0.07 -13.08 19.63
C LEU A 40 0.01 -12.09 20.81
N MET A 41 1.01 -11.21 20.80
CA MET A 41 1.24 -10.28 21.89
C MET A 41 0.19 -9.17 21.91
N ASN A 42 0.01 -8.52 23.07
CA ASN A 42 -0.93 -7.39 23.17
C ASN A 42 -0.53 -6.21 22.28
N ILE A 43 0.77 -6.01 22.04
CA ILE A 43 1.26 -4.97 21.14
C ILE A 43 0.86 -5.28 19.69
N ASP A 44 1.00 -6.53 19.25
CA ASP A 44 0.60 -6.96 17.91
C ASP A 44 -0.90 -6.75 17.69
N LYS A 45 -1.74 -7.09 18.68
CA LYS A 45 -3.19 -6.84 18.63
C LYS A 45 -3.51 -5.36 18.54
N LYS A 46 -2.75 -4.51 19.22
CA LYS A 46 -2.90 -3.06 19.15
C LYS A 46 -2.55 -2.56 17.76
N ASP A 47 -1.43 -3.01 17.19
CA ASP A 47 -0.97 -2.62 15.86
C ASP A 47 -1.95 -3.12 14.77
N MET A 48 -2.52 -4.31 14.93
CA MET A 48 -3.60 -4.82 14.06
C MET A 48 -4.86 -3.96 14.08
N ALA A 49 -5.17 -3.31 15.21
CA ALA A 49 -6.32 -2.41 15.34
C ALA A 49 -6.00 -0.96 14.95
N ASP A 50 -4.74 -0.63 14.66
CA ASP A 50 -4.30 0.71 14.31
C ASP A 50 -4.33 0.93 12.80
N ILE A 51 -5.20 1.85 12.36
CA ILE A 51 -5.41 2.19 10.95
C ILE A 51 -4.14 2.64 10.22
N THR A 52 -3.12 3.13 10.93
CA THR A 52 -1.89 3.59 10.29
C THR A 52 -0.95 2.44 9.93
N LYS A 53 -1.17 1.24 10.50
CA LYS A 53 -0.29 0.09 10.39
C LYS A 53 -0.66 -0.80 9.20
N LEU A 54 0.35 -1.48 8.66
CA LEU A 54 0.18 -2.41 7.54
C LEU A 54 -0.78 -3.58 7.84
N PRO A 55 -0.83 -4.18 9.05
CA PRO A 55 -1.81 -5.21 9.36
C PRO A 55 -3.25 -4.75 9.17
N TYR A 56 -3.61 -3.54 9.60
CA TYR A 56 -4.96 -3.01 9.39
C TYR A 56 -5.28 -2.91 7.90
N PHE A 57 -4.32 -2.46 7.08
CA PHE A 57 -4.46 -2.49 5.62
C PHE A 57 -4.69 -3.92 5.11
N LEU A 58 -3.83 -4.87 5.47
CA LEU A 58 -3.89 -6.25 4.98
C LEU A 58 -5.17 -7.00 5.39
N GLN A 59 -5.74 -6.66 6.56
CA GLN A 59 -6.96 -7.29 7.05
C GLN A 59 -8.22 -6.75 6.36
N HIS A 60 -8.25 -5.46 6.02
CA HIS A 60 -9.49 -4.77 5.65
C HIS A 60 -9.53 -4.22 4.23
N ILE A 61 -8.44 -4.28 3.45
CA ILE A 61 -8.41 -3.72 2.09
C ILE A 61 -9.34 -4.45 1.10
N ASP A 62 -9.54 -5.76 1.28
CA ASP A 62 -10.40 -6.57 0.42
C ASP A 62 -11.86 -6.62 0.93
N GLU A 63 -12.16 -6.01 2.08
CA GLU A 63 -13.51 -5.90 2.62
C GLU A 63 -14.30 -4.78 1.93
N THR A 64 -15.63 -4.94 1.82
CA THR A 64 -16.52 -3.94 1.24
C THR A 64 -17.64 -3.62 2.22
N ASP A 65 -17.98 -2.34 2.37
CA ASP A 65 -19.06 -1.83 3.22
C ASP A 65 -18.98 -2.19 4.72
N THR A 66 -17.77 -2.48 5.23
CA THR A 66 -17.50 -2.63 6.68
C THR A 66 -17.08 -1.29 7.29
N VAL A 67 -17.24 -1.15 8.61
CA VAL A 67 -16.78 0.07 9.30
C VAL A 67 -15.26 0.22 9.13
N GLU A 68 -14.55 -0.89 9.19
CA GLU A 68 -13.10 -0.99 9.08
C GLU A 68 -12.63 -0.62 7.67
N SER A 69 -13.26 -1.14 6.62
CA SER A 69 -12.88 -0.81 5.23
C SER A 69 -13.22 0.62 4.86
N ILE A 70 -14.35 1.17 5.34
CA ILE A 70 -14.70 2.59 5.15
C ILE A 70 -13.65 3.48 5.82
N ARG A 71 -13.23 3.15 7.05
CA ARG A 71 -12.18 3.87 7.75
C ARG A 71 -10.86 3.79 7.00
N LEU A 72 -10.42 2.60 6.63
CA LEU A 72 -9.19 2.37 5.86
C LEU A 72 -9.19 3.21 4.58
N ASN A 73 -10.28 3.16 3.80
CA ASN A 73 -10.41 3.91 2.56
C ASN A 73 -10.30 5.42 2.78
N ALA A 74 -10.94 5.97 3.82
CA ALA A 74 -10.82 7.37 4.18
C ALA A 74 -9.39 7.75 4.58
N TYR A 75 -8.69 6.89 5.32
CA TYR A 75 -7.29 7.09 5.69
C TYR A 75 -6.36 7.08 4.47
N LEU A 76 -6.50 6.08 3.58
CA LEU A 76 -5.71 5.99 2.35
C LEU A 76 -5.98 7.17 1.41
N GLN A 77 -7.22 7.64 1.31
CA GLN A 77 -7.56 8.84 0.54
C GLN A 77 -6.90 10.10 1.12
N GLY A 78 -6.87 10.24 2.45
CA GLY A 78 -6.18 11.32 3.14
C GLY A 78 -4.68 11.32 2.84
N LEU A 79 -4.03 10.16 2.94
CA LEU A 79 -2.62 9.99 2.56
C LEU A 79 -2.39 10.34 1.09
N HIS A 80 -3.21 9.82 0.18
CA HIS A 80 -3.08 10.08 -1.25
C HIS A 80 -3.12 11.58 -1.56
N THR A 81 -4.10 12.29 -0.98
CA THR A 81 -4.25 13.74 -1.14
C THR A 81 -3.01 14.48 -0.61
N ALA A 82 -2.49 14.08 0.55
CA ALA A 82 -1.29 14.68 1.12
C ALA A 82 -0.05 14.50 0.23
N TYR A 83 0.15 13.31 -0.36
CA TYR A 83 1.27 13.07 -1.28
C TYR A 83 1.11 13.84 -2.59
N PHE A 84 -0.11 13.91 -3.12
CA PHE A 84 -0.42 14.73 -4.30
C PHE A 84 -0.07 16.21 -4.06
N ASP A 85 -0.56 16.79 -2.97
CA ASP A 85 -0.32 18.19 -2.62
C ASP A 85 1.17 18.44 -2.36
N ASN A 86 1.87 17.48 -1.74
CA ASN A 86 3.30 17.55 -1.52
C ASN A 86 4.07 17.60 -2.85
N ALA A 87 3.77 16.67 -3.78
CA ALA A 87 4.40 16.63 -5.09
C ALA A 87 4.12 17.90 -5.91
N TYR A 88 2.87 18.38 -5.89
CA TYR A 88 2.46 19.60 -6.56
C TYR A 88 3.23 20.82 -6.02
N ASN A 89 3.31 20.97 -4.70
CA ASN A 89 4.01 22.09 -4.08
C ASN A 89 5.53 22.03 -4.28
N GLN A 90 6.16 20.85 -4.20
CA GLN A 90 7.58 20.69 -4.50
C GLN A 90 7.90 21.13 -5.93
N LYS A 91 7.10 20.71 -6.91
CA LYS A 91 7.23 21.11 -8.32
C LYS A 91 7.06 22.61 -8.51
N ARG A 92 6.06 23.21 -7.85
CA ARG A 92 5.76 24.65 -7.94
C ARG A 92 6.85 25.52 -7.32
N LEU A 93 7.47 25.08 -6.24
CA LEU A 93 8.44 25.86 -5.47
C LEU A 93 9.91 25.55 -5.81
N GLY A 94 10.17 24.54 -6.66
CA GLY A 94 11.53 24.14 -7.03
C GLY A 94 12.34 23.56 -5.85
N GLY A 95 11.66 23.00 -4.85
CA GLY A 95 12.29 22.44 -3.66
C GLY A 95 12.96 21.09 -3.92
N GLY A 96 13.88 20.69 -3.03
CA GLY A 96 14.47 19.35 -3.05
C GLY A 96 13.42 18.29 -2.74
N SER A 97 13.21 17.37 -3.68
CA SER A 97 12.21 16.32 -3.57
C SER A 97 12.84 15.00 -3.09
N TRP A 98 12.15 14.30 -2.20
CA TRP A 98 12.54 12.95 -1.76
C TRP A 98 11.97 11.85 -2.68
N PHE A 99 11.04 12.20 -3.58
CA PHE A 99 10.62 11.46 -4.78
C PHE A 99 10.26 12.46 -5.91
N CYS A 100 10.51 12.12 -7.16
CA CYS A 100 10.34 13.01 -8.32
C CYS A 100 9.37 12.43 -9.34
N MET A 101 8.09 12.67 -9.13
CA MET A 101 7.07 12.32 -10.11
C MET A 101 7.04 13.35 -11.24
N ARG A 102 7.37 12.92 -12.47
CA ARG A 102 7.40 13.80 -13.66
C ARG A 102 6.02 14.38 -13.99
N ASP A 103 5.03 13.49 -14.03
CA ASP A 103 3.63 13.84 -14.20
C ASP A 103 2.88 13.72 -12.86
N THR A 104 2.72 14.85 -12.17
CA THR A 104 2.00 14.92 -10.90
C THR A 104 0.52 14.55 -11.05
N MET A 105 -0.06 14.59 -12.26
CA MET A 105 -1.46 14.18 -12.46
C MET A 105 -1.66 12.67 -12.33
N ALA A 106 -0.59 11.88 -12.46
CA ALA A 106 -0.64 10.44 -12.19
C ALA A 106 -0.87 10.12 -10.69
N LEU A 107 -0.66 11.11 -9.81
CA LEU A 107 -0.92 11.03 -8.36
C LEU A 107 -2.20 11.80 -7.98
N ASP A 108 -3.00 12.30 -8.93
CA ASP A 108 -4.26 12.98 -8.58
C ASP A 108 -5.26 11.94 -8.04
N PRO A 109 -5.68 12.03 -6.77
CA PRO A 109 -6.58 11.04 -6.15
C PRO A 109 -7.96 10.94 -6.81
N ARG A 110 -8.36 11.95 -7.59
CA ARG A 110 -9.62 11.93 -8.34
C ARG A 110 -9.50 11.23 -9.69
N ARG A 111 -8.28 11.20 -10.24
CA ARG A 111 -8.00 10.56 -11.55
C ARG A 111 -7.57 9.12 -11.39
N HIS A 112 -6.78 8.85 -10.33
CA HIS A 112 -6.15 7.56 -10.08
C HIS A 112 -6.42 7.09 -8.64
N PRO A 113 -7.69 6.94 -8.22
CA PRO A 113 -8.01 6.53 -6.84
C PRO A 113 -7.31 5.23 -6.41
N GLU A 114 -6.95 4.35 -7.35
CA GLU A 114 -6.22 3.10 -7.16
C GLU A 114 -4.74 3.26 -6.78
N PHE A 115 -4.13 4.41 -7.09
CA PHE A 115 -2.67 4.58 -7.12
C PHE A 115 -1.98 4.13 -5.83
N ILE A 116 -2.47 4.57 -4.66
CA ILE A 116 -1.83 4.26 -3.38
C ILE A 116 -1.92 2.77 -3.06
N VAL A 117 -3.06 2.14 -3.35
CA VAL A 117 -3.25 0.70 -3.10
C VAL A 117 -2.34 -0.11 -4.01
N GLU A 118 -2.28 0.23 -5.29
CA GLU A 118 -1.38 -0.41 -6.25
C GLU A 118 0.09 -0.23 -5.86
N LEU A 119 0.47 0.96 -5.39
CA LEU A 119 1.83 1.24 -4.92
C LEU A 119 2.19 0.41 -3.69
N ILE A 120 1.28 0.28 -2.71
CA ILE A 120 1.49 -0.58 -1.53
C ILE A 120 1.71 -2.02 -1.99
N TRP A 121 0.84 -2.58 -2.84
CA TRP A 121 1.00 -3.94 -3.33
C TRP A 121 2.31 -4.15 -4.08
N LYS A 122 2.70 -3.18 -4.92
CA LYS A 122 3.97 -3.21 -5.65
C LYS A 122 5.17 -3.20 -4.71
N VAL A 123 5.13 -2.41 -3.64
CA VAL A 123 6.18 -2.39 -2.61
C VAL A 123 6.26 -3.71 -1.87
N LEU A 124 5.13 -4.29 -1.46
CA LEU A 124 5.11 -5.58 -0.79
C LEU A 124 5.69 -6.68 -1.70
N ASP A 125 5.32 -6.69 -2.98
CA ASP A 125 5.83 -7.63 -3.98
C ASP A 125 7.35 -7.49 -4.18
N LYS A 126 7.82 -6.25 -4.33
CA LYS A 126 9.25 -5.94 -4.43
C LYS A 126 10.00 -6.38 -3.19
N THR A 127 9.48 -6.08 -2.00
CA THR A 127 10.12 -6.39 -0.72
C THR A 127 10.21 -7.90 -0.52
N ALA A 128 9.15 -8.65 -0.83
CA ALA A 128 9.17 -10.11 -0.75
C ALA A 128 10.29 -10.73 -1.61
N LYS A 129 10.66 -10.09 -2.73
CA LYS A 129 11.72 -10.54 -3.65
C LYS A 129 13.12 -10.11 -3.22
N ILE A 130 13.31 -8.85 -2.84
CA ILE A 130 14.65 -8.29 -2.57
C ILE A 130 15.05 -8.41 -1.10
N ASP A 131 14.08 -8.53 -0.21
CA ASP A 131 14.27 -8.68 1.22
C ASP A 131 13.30 -9.72 1.81
N PRO A 132 13.47 -11.01 1.45
CA PRO A 132 12.56 -12.06 1.91
C PRO A 132 12.49 -12.12 3.44
N GLU A 133 13.56 -11.79 4.16
CA GLU A 133 13.55 -11.82 5.62
C GLU A 133 12.97 -10.56 6.27
N GLY A 134 12.85 -9.44 5.54
CA GLY A 134 12.51 -8.12 6.11
C GLY A 134 11.28 -8.14 7.02
N PHE A 135 10.15 -8.65 6.50
CA PHE A 135 8.90 -8.77 7.26
C PHE A 135 8.86 -9.96 8.23
N ARG A 136 9.81 -10.91 8.12
CA ARG A 136 9.92 -12.09 8.99
C ARG A 136 10.76 -11.82 10.24
N GLN A 137 11.47 -10.70 10.28
CA GLN A 137 12.34 -10.32 11.40
C GLN A 137 11.58 -10.25 12.73
N GLY A 138 12.28 -10.65 13.79
CA GLY A 138 11.74 -10.59 15.16
C GLY A 138 10.51 -11.47 15.32
N ASN A 139 10.47 -12.64 14.67
CA ASN A 139 9.29 -13.51 14.61
C ASN A 139 8.07 -12.74 14.07
N TYR A 140 8.23 -12.15 12.88
CA TYR A 140 7.24 -11.32 12.18
C TYR A 140 6.85 -9.99 12.85
N ALA A 141 7.45 -9.60 13.98
CA ALA A 141 7.19 -8.30 14.61
C ALA A 141 7.37 -7.10 13.64
N ALA A 142 8.25 -7.22 12.64
CA ALA A 142 8.40 -6.23 11.59
C ALA A 142 7.14 -6.07 10.72
N ALA A 143 6.43 -7.15 10.40
CA ALA A 143 5.17 -7.11 9.65
C ALA A 143 4.03 -6.43 10.43
N PHE A 144 4.05 -6.50 11.76
CA PHE A 144 3.06 -5.83 12.62
C PHE A 144 3.32 -4.32 12.74
N SER A 145 4.58 -3.95 12.96
CA SER A 145 4.94 -2.60 13.42
C SER A 145 5.06 -1.56 12.31
N VAL A 146 5.17 -1.98 11.04
CA VAL A 146 5.39 -1.07 9.91
C VAL A 146 4.15 -0.21 9.61
N ASP A 147 4.38 1.09 9.43
CA ASP A 147 3.34 2.03 9.02
C ASP A 147 3.10 1.97 7.51
N THR A 148 1.83 2.00 7.09
CA THR A 148 1.43 2.07 5.68
C THR A 148 2.03 3.30 4.99
N ALA A 149 2.17 4.43 5.70
CA ALA A 149 2.82 5.63 5.17
C ALA A 149 4.31 5.39 4.83
N THR A 150 5.03 4.60 5.62
CA THR A 150 6.43 4.26 5.35
C THR A 150 6.55 3.35 4.13
N VAL A 151 5.63 2.41 3.95
CA VAL A 151 5.51 1.57 2.74
C VAL A 151 5.30 2.46 1.51
N ILE A 152 4.37 3.42 1.58
CA ILE A 152 4.11 4.37 0.49
C ILE A 152 5.34 5.24 0.20
N ASN A 153 6.02 5.75 1.23
CA ASN A 153 7.23 6.54 1.07
C ASN A 153 8.31 5.77 0.31
N TYR A 154 8.57 4.53 0.71
CA TYR A 154 9.53 3.67 0.02
C TYR A 154 9.12 3.40 -1.43
N GLY A 155 7.83 3.16 -1.68
CA GLY A 155 7.29 3.03 -3.04
C GLY A 155 7.51 4.27 -3.89
N LEU A 156 7.12 5.45 -3.40
CA LEU A 156 7.28 6.71 -4.11
C LEU A 156 8.75 6.98 -4.43
N GLN A 157 9.65 6.78 -3.47
CA GLN A 157 11.06 7.03 -3.66
C GLN A 157 11.71 6.06 -4.67
N THR A 158 11.29 4.79 -4.69
CA THR A 158 11.92 3.79 -5.57
C THR A 158 11.30 3.68 -6.96
N GLU A 159 10.01 3.97 -7.10
CA GLU A 159 9.32 3.98 -8.39
C GLU A 159 9.44 5.33 -9.12
N TYR A 160 9.59 6.41 -8.35
CA TYR A 160 9.76 7.77 -8.87
C TYR A 160 11.01 8.42 -8.28
N PRO A 161 12.21 7.85 -8.47
CA PRO A 161 13.42 8.41 -7.88
C PRO A 161 13.83 9.73 -8.54
N CYS A 162 14.27 10.69 -7.73
CA CYS A 162 14.93 11.91 -8.23
C CYS A 162 16.34 11.64 -8.78
N TYR A 163 16.99 10.59 -8.28
CA TYR A 163 18.37 10.23 -8.59
C TYR A 163 18.45 8.73 -8.84
N SER A 164 19.23 8.31 -9.85
CA SER A 164 19.50 6.90 -10.11
C SER A 164 21.01 6.66 -10.17
N PRO A 165 21.60 5.93 -9.21
CA PRO A 165 20.96 5.31 -8.05
C PRO A 165 20.54 6.33 -6.97
N ILE A 166 19.60 5.94 -6.10
CA ILE A 166 19.19 6.77 -4.96
C ILE A 166 20.34 6.86 -3.95
N PRO A 167 20.85 8.06 -3.61
CA PRO A 167 21.96 8.22 -2.67
C PRO A 167 21.64 7.61 -1.30
N LYS A 168 22.60 6.90 -0.69
CA LYS A 168 22.44 6.27 0.64
C LYS A 168 21.94 7.24 1.71
N ALA A 169 22.39 8.50 1.68
CA ALA A 169 21.96 9.53 2.64
C ALA A 169 20.47 9.92 2.51
N LEU A 170 19.81 9.55 1.41
CA LEU A 170 18.40 9.82 1.14
C LEU A 170 17.53 8.56 1.27
N GLN A 171 18.14 7.38 1.44
CA GLN A 171 17.42 6.12 1.57
C GLN A 171 16.69 6.06 2.91
N ILE A 172 15.50 5.48 2.90
CA ILE A 172 14.68 5.26 4.09
C ILE A 172 15.31 4.12 4.89
N ASN A 173 15.66 4.41 6.13
CA ASN A 173 16.28 3.45 7.04
C ASN A 173 15.40 2.21 7.21
N GLY A 174 16.05 1.04 7.22
CA GLY A 174 15.38 -0.26 7.38
C GLY A 174 14.84 -0.87 6.07
N TRP A 175 14.96 -0.16 4.94
CA TRP A 175 14.56 -0.68 3.62
C TRP A 175 15.76 -1.00 2.73
N LYS A 176 15.62 -2.01 1.88
CA LYS A 176 16.63 -2.38 0.87
C LYS A 176 16.35 -1.66 -0.46
N TYR A 177 17.40 -1.25 -1.18
CA TYR A 177 17.34 -0.47 -2.42
C TYR A 177 18.02 -1.20 -3.57
#